data_AF-A0A7L1RUP1-F1
#
_entry.id   AF-A0A7L1RUP1-F1
#
_cell.length_a   1.000
_cell.length_b   1.000
_cell.length_c   1.000
_cell.angle_alpha   90.00
_cell.angle_beta   90.00
_cell.angle_gamma   90.00
#
_symmetry.space_group_name_H-M   'P 1'
#
loop_
_entity.id
_entity.type
_entity.pdbx_description
1 polymer ?
#
loop_
_entity_poly.entity_id
_entity_poly.type
_entity_poly.pdbx_seq_one_letter_code
_entity_poly.pdbx_strand_id
1 'polypeptide(L)'
;NTIEFIGTLQASVVKQVRLKNPSNRNLSYNAILVGRDAGDFSLPKGSTVTIHPGRQDVVTVEFTIRFLHPAEAVLILISNKADGIDGATLTFSLRSEVRNIEPLGVIKCRSPCYEL
;
A
#
# COMPACT_ATOMS: atom_id res chain seq x y z
N ASN A 1 -11.12 7.43 -3.43
CA ASN A 1 -10.71 6.03 -3.59
C ASN A 1 -9.70 5.69 -2.52
N THR A 2 -10.07 4.81 -1.58
CA THR A 2 -9.21 4.39 -0.47
C THR A 2 -8.88 2.91 -0.62
N ILE A 3 -7.63 2.54 -0.38
CA ILE A 3 -7.12 1.17 -0.40
C ILE A 3 -6.81 0.77 1.03
N GLU A 4 -7.50 -0.27 1.50
CA GLU A 4 -7.36 -0.76 2.87
C GLU A 4 -6.35 -1.90 2.96
N PHE A 5 -5.42 -1.77 3.90
CA PHE A 5 -4.42 -2.79 4.24
C PHE A 5 -4.76 -3.36 5.62
N ILE A 6 -5.41 -4.52 5.63
CA ILE A 6 -5.85 -5.19 6.85
C ILE A 6 -5.00 -6.44 7.05
N GLY A 7 -4.47 -6.61 8.25
CA GLY A 7 -3.69 -7.78 8.60
C GLY A 7 -3.34 -7.83 10.09
N THR A 8 -2.46 -8.76 10.44
CA THR A 8 -1.92 -8.94 11.79
C THR A 8 -0.65 -8.12 11.99
N LEU A 9 -0.33 -7.82 13.25
CA LEU A 9 0.92 -7.16 13.59
C LEU A 9 2.13 -7.97 13.05
N GLN A 10 3.13 -7.28 12.50
CA GLN A 10 4.33 -7.84 11.85
C GLN A 10 4.12 -8.55 10.51
N ALA A 11 2.89 -8.62 9.99
CA ALA A 11 2.64 -9.14 8.65
C ALA A 11 2.81 -8.06 7.56
N SER A 12 3.20 -8.50 6.37
CA SER A 12 3.20 -7.67 5.16
C SER A 12 1.94 -7.95 4.34
N VAL A 13 1.25 -6.90 3.93
CA VAL A 13 0.01 -6.96 3.14
C VAL A 13 0.26 -6.32 1.78
N VAL A 14 -0.08 -7.03 0.71
CA VAL A 14 0.11 -6.57 -0.67
C VAL A 14 -1.24 -6.26 -1.31
N LYS A 15 -1.33 -5.11 -1.99
CA LYS A 15 -2.50 -4.72 -2.79
C LYS A 15 -2.07 -4.29 -4.19
N GLN A 16 -2.98 -4.48 -5.14
CA GLN A 16 -2.75 -4.15 -6.54
C GLN A 16 -3.78 -3.12 -7.02
N VAL A 17 -3.28 -2.04 -7.61
CA VAL A 17 -4.09 -1.04 -8.32
C VAL A 17 -3.99 -1.33 -9.80
N ARG A 18 -5.09 -1.76 -10.40
CA ARG A 18 -5.16 -2.07 -11.83
C ARG A 18 -5.44 -0.81 -12.62
N LEU A 19 -4.54 -0.49 -13.53
CA LEU A 19 -4.61 0.65 -14.43
C LEU A 19 -4.93 0.15 -15.83
N LYS A 20 -5.79 0.86 -16.54
CA LYS A 20 -6.15 0.55 -17.93
C LYS A 20 -5.72 1.70 -18.83
N ASN A 21 -5.13 1.37 -19.97
CA ASN A 21 -4.84 2.32 -21.02
C ASN A 21 -5.84 2.13 -22.17
N PRO A 22 -6.92 2.95 -22.23
CA PRO A 22 -7.86 2.90 -23.33
C PRO A 22 -7.36 3.60 -24.60
N SER A 23 -6.20 4.27 -24.55
CA SER A 23 -5.67 5.02 -25.67
C SER A 23 -4.94 4.13 -26.68
N ASN A 24 -4.56 4.74 -27.80
CA ASN A 24 -3.77 4.13 -28.87
C ASN A 24 -2.26 4.37 -28.75
N ARG A 25 -1.78 4.97 -27.65
CA ARG A 25 -0.33 5.18 -27.37
C ARG A 25 0.06 4.58 -26.03
N ASN A 26 1.35 4.42 -25.78
CA ASN A 26 1.82 4.02 -24.46
C ASN A 26 1.40 5.07 -23.41
N LEU A 27 1.10 4.62 -22.21
CA LEU A 27 0.78 5.45 -21.06
C LEU A 27 1.71 5.06 -19.91
N SER A 28 2.54 5.99 -19.46
CA SER A 28 3.50 5.75 -18.38
C SER A 28 3.14 6.59 -17.15
N TYR A 29 3.32 6.01 -15.98
CA TYR A 29 3.12 6.65 -14.69
C TYR A 29 4.33 6.46 -13.78
N ASN A 30 4.71 7.54 -13.11
CA ASN A 30 5.60 7.50 -11.95
C ASN A 30 4.76 7.54 -10.67
N ALA A 31 4.96 6.55 -9.84
CA ALA A 31 4.31 6.33 -8.57
C ALA A 31 5.14 6.94 -7.43
N ILE A 32 4.47 7.67 -6.56
CA ILE A 32 5.05 8.33 -5.40
C ILE A 32 4.15 8.04 -4.20
N LEU A 33 4.78 7.66 -3.08
CA LEU A 33 4.12 7.51 -1.79
C LEU A 33 4.40 8.77 -0.98
N VAL A 34 3.35 9.44 -0.52
CA VAL A 34 3.44 10.65 0.31
C VAL A 34 2.53 10.55 1.52
N GLY A 35 2.80 11.35 2.55
CA GLY A 35 2.06 11.33 3.81
C GLY A 35 2.94 10.98 4.99
N ARG A 36 2.36 11.06 6.20
CA ARG A 36 3.09 10.85 7.46
C ARG A 36 3.69 9.45 7.53
N ASP A 37 2.91 8.44 7.18
CA ASP A 37 3.29 7.04 7.35
C ASP A 37 3.72 6.40 6.02
N ALA A 38 4.06 7.21 5.01
CA ALA A 38 4.45 6.73 3.68
C ALA A 38 5.65 5.77 3.70
N GLY A 39 6.55 5.92 4.68
CA GLY A 39 7.70 5.04 4.87
C GLY A 39 7.34 3.60 5.30
N ASP A 40 6.10 3.34 5.71
CA ASP A 40 5.60 1.98 5.99
C ASP A 40 5.06 1.27 4.74
N PHE A 41 4.92 2.00 3.64
CA PHE A 41 4.47 1.48 2.35
C PHE A 41 5.65 1.38 1.37
N SER A 42 5.61 0.40 0.49
CA SER A 42 6.64 0.17 -0.52
C SER A 42 6.03 -0.14 -1.89
N LEU A 43 6.83 0.06 -2.93
CA LEU A 43 6.51 -0.27 -4.32
C LEU A 43 7.48 -1.38 -4.78
N PRO A 44 7.22 -2.65 -4.46
CA PRO A 44 8.20 -3.74 -4.64
C PRO A 44 8.56 -4.01 -6.10
N LYS A 45 7.72 -3.59 -7.05
CA LYS A 45 7.97 -3.71 -8.49
C LYS A 45 8.60 -2.46 -9.11
N GLY A 46 9.00 -1.50 -8.28
CA GLY A 46 9.51 -0.20 -8.72
C GLY A 46 8.41 0.87 -8.83
N SER A 47 8.85 2.11 -9.05
CA SER A 47 8.00 3.30 -9.07
C SER A 47 7.48 3.67 -10.45
N THR A 48 7.84 2.98 -11.53
CA THR A 48 7.36 3.31 -12.87
C THR A 48 6.54 2.16 -13.44
N VAL A 49 5.40 2.48 -14.05
CA VAL A 49 4.56 1.52 -14.77
C VAL A 49 4.26 2.07 -16.17
N THR A 50 4.45 1.24 -17.19
CA THR A 50 4.17 1.61 -18.58
C THR A 50 3.16 0.63 -19.18
N ILE A 51 2.04 1.17 -19.63
CA ILE A 51 0.89 0.42 -20.11
C ILE A 51 0.78 0.63 -21.62
N HIS A 52 0.90 -0.45 -22.38
CA HIS A 52 0.74 -0.41 -23.83
C HIS A 52 -0.71 -0.10 -24.29
N PRO A 53 -0.91 0.37 -25.53
CA PRO A 53 -2.22 0.65 -26.10
C PRO A 53 -3.24 -0.47 -25.90
N GLY A 54 -4.43 -0.15 -25.42
CA GLY A 54 -5.50 -1.12 -25.18
C GLY A 54 -5.22 -2.17 -24.10
N ARG A 55 -4.09 -2.06 -23.38
CA ARG A 55 -3.70 -3.00 -22.32
C ARG A 55 -4.01 -2.42 -20.95
N GLN A 56 -3.64 -3.20 -19.94
CA GLN A 56 -3.76 -2.88 -18.54
C GLN A 56 -2.51 -3.38 -17.83
N ASP A 57 -2.18 -2.75 -16.72
CA ASP A 57 -1.10 -3.18 -15.86
C ASP A 57 -1.44 -2.90 -14.39
N VAL A 58 -0.58 -3.31 -13.47
CA VAL A 58 -0.81 -3.20 -12.03
C VAL A 58 0.33 -2.47 -11.32
N VAL A 59 -0.05 -1.48 -10.51
CA VAL A 59 0.86 -0.94 -9.49
C VAL A 59 0.67 -1.78 -8.23
N THR A 60 1.75 -2.38 -7.75
CA THR A 60 1.76 -3.17 -6.52
C THR A 60 2.22 -2.29 -5.38
N VAL A 61 1.41 -2.20 -4.32
CA VAL A 61 1.74 -1.51 -3.08
C VAL A 61 1.79 -2.55 -1.98
N GLU A 62 2.87 -2.55 -1.22
CA GLU A 62 3.04 -3.40 -0.05
C GLU A 62 3.07 -2.52 1.20
N PHE A 63 2.50 -3.02 2.28
CA PHE A 63 2.50 -2.38 3.60
C PHE A 63 2.99 -3.38 4.63
N THR A 64 3.93 -2.98 5.49
CA THR A 64 4.37 -3.81 6.61
C THR A 64 3.79 -3.26 7.91
N ILE A 65 3.01 -4.08 8.61
CA ILE A 65 2.30 -3.67 9.81
C ILE A 65 3.28 -3.64 10.98
N ARG A 66 3.86 -2.47 11.29
CA ARG A 66 4.84 -2.31 12.38
C ARG A 66 4.22 -1.85 13.70
N PHE A 67 3.10 -1.13 13.61
CA PHE A 67 2.45 -0.49 14.75
C PHE A 67 0.97 -0.87 14.84
N LEU A 68 0.39 -0.73 16.04
CA LEU A 68 -1.03 -1.00 16.29
C LEU A 68 -1.93 0.17 15.87
N HIS A 69 -1.41 1.40 15.82
CA HIS A 69 -2.18 2.51 15.31
C HIS A 69 -2.34 2.38 13.79
N PRO A 70 -3.48 2.81 13.22
CA PRO A 70 -3.63 2.95 11.78
C PRO A 70 -2.50 3.78 11.19
N ALA A 71 -2.02 3.38 10.01
CA ALA A 71 -1.10 4.14 9.19
C ALA A 71 -1.84 4.73 8.00
N GLU A 72 -1.53 5.99 7.66
CA GLU A 72 -2.14 6.73 6.56
C GLU A 72 -1.09 7.30 5.61
N ALA A 73 -1.30 7.05 4.33
CA ALA A 73 -0.47 7.58 3.25
C ALA A 73 -1.32 7.80 1.98
N VAL A 74 -0.69 8.32 0.94
CA VAL A 74 -1.30 8.56 -0.36
C VAL A 74 -0.37 8.05 -1.45
N LEU A 75 -0.90 7.21 -2.33
CA LEU A 75 -0.27 6.85 -3.60
C LEU A 75 -0.68 7.86 -4.66
N ILE A 76 0.29 8.56 -5.24
CA ILE A 76 0.11 9.46 -6.38
C ILE A 76 0.77 8.83 -7.60
N LEU A 77 0.03 8.73 -8.69
CA LEU A 77 0.53 8.31 -10.00
C LEU A 77 0.53 9.51 -10.93
N ILE A 78 1.71 10.04 -11.24
CA ILE A 78 1.90 11.18 -12.11
C ILE A 78 2.24 10.66 -13.50
N SER A 79 1.46 11.07 -14.51
CA SER A 79 1.72 10.64 -15.89
C SER A 79 3.07 11.21 -16.37
N ASN A 80 3.84 10.38 -17.07
CA ASN A 80 5.08 10.81 -17.69
C ASN A 80 4.86 10.95 -19.20
N LYS A 81 5.11 12.14 -19.73
CA LYS A 81 5.01 12.45 -21.17
C LYS A 81 6.13 11.85 -22.02
N ALA A 82 7.22 11.38 -21.41
CA ALA A 82 8.42 10.97 -22.15
C ALA A 82 8.18 9.89 -23.22
N ASP A 83 7.18 9.01 -23.03
CA ASP A 83 6.89 7.87 -23.93
C ASP A 83 5.46 7.88 -24.54
N GLY A 84 4.67 8.96 -24.42
CA GLY A 84 3.26 8.89 -24.85
C GLY A 84 2.36 10.09 -24.60
N ILE A 85 1.07 9.81 -24.30
CA ILE A 85 0.02 10.83 -24.08
C ILE A 85 0.04 11.30 -22.63
N ASP A 86 -0.37 12.55 -22.41
CA ASP A 86 -0.63 13.09 -21.08
C ASP A 86 -1.80 12.34 -20.42
N GLY A 87 -1.48 11.44 -19.50
CA GLY A 87 -2.48 10.81 -18.63
C GLY A 87 -2.92 11.76 -17.53
N ALA A 88 -4.11 11.54 -16.96
CA ALA A 88 -4.50 12.24 -15.73
C ALA A 88 -3.67 11.73 -14.55
N THR A 89 -3.30 12.62 -13.62
CA THR A 89 -2.75 12.23 -12.32
C THR A 89 -3.81 11.48 -11.52
N LEU A 90 -3.45 10.33 -10.97
CA LEU A 90 -4.34 9.51 -10.15
C LEU A 90 -3.87 9.53 -8.70
N THR A 91 -4.82 9.54 -7.77
CA THR A 91 -4.54 9.60 -6.33
C THR A 91 -5.38 8.57 -5.59
N PHE A 92 -4.73 7.80 -4.71
CA PHE A 92 -5.37 6.80 -3.87
C PHE A 92 -4.96 7.01 -2.42
N SER A 93 -5.93 7.14 -1.52
CA SER A 93 -5.67 7.10 -0.09
C SER A 93 -5.29 5.68 0.32
N LEU A 94 -4.25 5.54 1.12
CA LEU A 94 -3.80 4.28 1.69
C LEU A 94 -4.10 4.34 3.19
N ARG A 95 -4.81 3.34 3.69
CA ARG A 95 -5.13 3.25 5.12
C ARG A 95 -4.91 1.83 5.58
N SER A 96 -4.25 1.67 6.73
CA SER A 96 -4.12 0.38 7.37
C SER A 96 -4.99 0.26 8.62
N GLU A 97 -5.32 -0.97 8.96
CA GLU A 97 -6.04 -1.31 10.18
C GLU A 97 -5.54 -2.67 10.70
N VAL A 98 -5.15 -2.72 11.97
CA VAL A 98 -4.82 -3.98 12.65
C VAL A 98 -6.11 -4.52 13.28
N ARG A 99 -6.71 -5.53 12.67
CA ARG A 99 -7.98 -6.11 13.16
C ARG A 99 -7.79 -7.27 14.13
N ASN A 100 -6.62 -7.92 14.12
CA ASN A 100 -6.37 -9.06 15.00
C ASN A 100 -4.94 -9.04 15.54
N ILE A 101 -4.81 -9.21 16.86
CA ILE A 101 -3.54 -9.38 17.54
C ILE A 101 -3.52 -10.84 18.02
N GLU A 102 -2.94 -11.72 17.23
CA GLU A 102 -2.79 -13.11 17.63
C GLU A 102 -1.56 -13.26 18.55
N PRO A 103 -1.70 -13.82 19.76
CA PRO A 103 -0.56 -14.04 20.63
C PRO A 103 0.36 -15.09 20.00
N LEU A 104 1.66 -14.76 19.89
CA LEU A 104 2.69 -15.71 19.45
C LEU A 104 2.79 -16.93 20.39
N GLY A 105 2.43 -16.75 21.66
CA GLY A 105 2.37 -17.79 22.68
C GLY A 105 1.70 -17.27 23.95
N VAL A 106 1.18 -18.19 24.77
CA VAL A 106 0.56 -17.87 26.05
C VAL A 106 1.31 -18.60 27.16
N ILE A 107 1.84 -17.85 28.12
CA ILE A 107 2.52 -18.40 29.29
C ILE A 107 1.60 -18.23 30.50
N LYS A 108 1.30 -19.35 31.18
CA LYS A 108 0.53 -19.32 32.43
C LYS A 108 1.50 -19.25 33.61
N CYS A 109 1.38 -18.21 34.41
CA CYS A 109 2.17 -18.01 35.63
C CYS A 109 1.25 -18.00 36.85
N ARG A 110 1.69 -18.61 37.96
CA ARG A 110 1.06 -18.41 39.28
C ARG A 110 1.81 -17.28 40.00
N SER A 111 1.09 -16.29 40.50
CA SER A 111 1.65 -15.22 41.35
C SER A 111 0.94 -15.24 42.71
N PRO A 112 1.67 -15.08 43.83
CA PRO A 112 1.02 -14.86 45.12
C PRO A 112 0.21 -13.56 45.07
N CYS A 113 -0.98 -13.57 45.68
CA CYS A 113 -1.75 -12.35 45.90
C CYS A 113 -1.12 -11.56 47.06
N TYR A 114 -1.37 -10.26 47.12
CA TYR A 114 -0.98 -9.44 48.27
C TYR A 114 -1.71 -9.94 49.53
N GLU A 115 -0.96 -10.18 50.61
CA GLU A 115 -1.49 -10.55 51.94
C GLU A 115 -1.37 -9.35 52.89
N LEU A 116 -2.44 -9.04 53.63
CA LEU A 116 -2.58 -7.91 54.56
C LEU A 116 -2.07 -8.24 55.97
#